data_AF-A0A2V7Y9E6-F1
#
_entry.id   AF-A0A2V7Y9E6-F1
#
_cell.length_a   1.000
_cell.length_b   1.000
_cell.length_c   1.000
_cell.angle_alpha   90.00
_cell.angle_beta   90.00
_cell.angle_gamma   90.00
#
_symmetry.space_group_name_H-M   'P 1'
#
loop_
_entity.id
_entity.type
_entity.pdbx_description
1 polymer ?
#
loop_
_entity_poly.entity_id
_entity_poly.type
_entity_poly.pdbx_seq_one_letter_code
_entity_poly.pdbx_strand_id
1 'polypeptide(L)'
;MPQATHPYSVHPSVQYVRNWINELPRKTGRSLDEWLRLVEEQGPATAKERTAWLKSEHGLGTNSAQWIAETSLGTMEETGDADHYLRRAVEYVDAMLAGRKAALRPLYDALLKLGLATGPDVKACPCSTIVPLYRNHVFAQIKPTTATRIDLGFALKDTPATGRLIDTGGFGG
;
A
#
# COMPACT_ATOMS: atom_id res chain seq x y z
N MET A 1 -18.27 14.85 -9.32
CA MET A 1 -16.97 14.18 -9.56
C MET A 1 -17.22 13.04 -10.53
N PRO A 2 -16.49 12.91 -11.65
CA PRO A 2 -16.63 11.73 -12.49
C PRO A 2 -16.24 10.50 -11.67
N GLN A 3 -17.13 9.52 -11.63
CA GLN A 3 -16.95 8.26 -10.94
C GLN A 3 -15.74 7.55 -11.55
N ALA A 4 -14.79 7.11 -10.72
CA ALA A 4 -13.58 6.45 -11.22
C ALA A 4 -13.98 5.22 -12.05
N THR A 5 -13.54 5.17 -13.31
CA THR A 5 -13.84 4.11 -14.29
C THR A 5 -13.04 2.81 -14.04
N HIS A 6 -12.63 2.56 -12.80
CA HIS A 6 -11.82 1.41 -12.40
C HIS A 6 -12.50 0.63 -11.25
N PRO A 7 -12.23 -0.68 -11.10
CA PRO A 7 -12.82 -1.50 -10.04
C PRO A 7 -12.10 -1.40 -8.69
N TYR A 8 -11.07 -0.55 -8.56
CA TYR A 8 -10.22 -0.47 -7.37
C TYR A 8 -10.84 0.34 -6.23
N SER A 9 -10.47 -0.05 -5.02
CA SER A 9 -10.85 0.56 -3.76
C SER A 9 -9.63 1.07 -3.02
N VAL A 10 -9.83 2.08 -2.18
CA VAL A 10 -8.77 2.69 -1.37
C VAL A 10 -8.17 1.66 -0.41
N HIS A 11 -6.83 1.54 -0.41
CA HIS A 11 -6.13 0.66 0.51
C HIS A 11 -6.30 1.11 1.97
N PRO A 12 -6.49 0.20 2.94
CA PRO A 12 -6.64 0.58 4.36
C PRO A 12 -5.50 1.45 4.92
N SER A 13 -4.27 1.32 4.40
CA SER A 13 -3.11 2.17 4.73
C SER A 13 -3.40 3.67 4.59
N VAL A 14 -4.15 4.06 3.57
CA VAL A 14 -4.49 5.47 3.33
C VAL A 14 -5.23 6.05 4.52
N GLN A 15 -6.18 5.30 5.08
CA GLN A 15 -6.90 5.73 6.28
C GLN A 15 -5.98 5.75 7.51
N TYR A 16 -5.07 4.78 7.64
CA TYR A 16 -4.09 4.78 8.74
C TYR A 16 -3.16 6.00 8.70
N VAL A 17 -2.64 6.35 7.52
CA VAL A 17 -1.81 7.56 7.34
C VAL A 17 -2.62 8.81 7.62
N ARG A 18 -3.86 8.90 7.13
CA ARG A 18 -4.74 10.05 7.42
C ARG A 18 -5.00 10.22 8.90
N ASN A 19 -5.28 9.13 9.62
CA ASN A 19 -5.46 9.17 11.07
C ASN A 19 -4.18 9.61 11.78
N TRP A 20 -3.02 9.11 11.35
CA TRP A 20 -1.73 9.54 11.88
C TRP A 20 -1.49 11.04 11.68
N ILE A 21 -1.74 11.59 10.48
CA ILE A 21 -1.63 13.03 10.19
C ILE A 21 -2.50 13.84 11.16
N ASN A 22 -3.75 13.44 11.34
CA ASN A 22 -4.70 14.13 12.22
C ASN A 22 -4.30 14.07 13.71
N GLU A 23 -3.68 12.98 14.15
CA GLU A 23 -3.23 12.81 15.53
C GLU A 23 -1.85 13.39 15.81
N LEU A 24 -1.07 13.70 14.77
CA LEU A 24 0.31 14.16 14.88
C LEU A 24 0.47 15.43 15.74
N PRO A 25 -0.37 16.49 15.60
CA PRO A 25 -0.29 17.66 16.47
C PRO A 25 -0.52 17.31 17.93
N ARG A 26 -1.51 16.48 18.23
CA ARG A 26 -1.83 16.07 19.60
C ARG A 26 -0.71 15.23 20.22
N LYS A 27 -0.03 14.39 19.43
CA LYS A 27 1.03 13.49 19.90
C LYS A 27 2.40 14.13 19.99
N THR A 28 2.69 15.13 19.14
CA THR A 28 4.05 15.66 18.94
C THR A 28 4.16 17.17 19.14
N GLY A 29 3.03 17.86 19.32
CA GLY A 29 2.98 19.32 19.46
C GLY A 29 3.09 20.08 18.14
N ARG A 30 3.24 19.40 17.00
CA ARG A 30 3.39 19.99 15.66
C ARG A 30 2.56 19.23 14.63
N SER A 31 1.97 19.96 13.70
CA SER A 31 1.38 19.44 12.47
C SER A 31 2.44 18.87 11.53
N LEU A 32 2.00 18.09 10.54
CA LEU A 32 2.90 17.55 9.53
C LEU A 32 3.63 18.68 8.79
N ASP A 33 2.92 19.72 8.36
CA ASP A 33 3.51 20.86 7.64
C ASP A 33 4.57 21.59 8.48
N GLU A 34 4.35 21.73 9.79
CA GLU A 34 5.35 22.32 10.70
C GLU A 34 6.59 21.44 10.83
N TRP A 35 6.42 20.12 10.89
CA TRP A 35 7.55 19.19 10.87
C TRP A 35 8.30 19.24 9.54
N LEU A 36 7.59 19.31 8.41
CA LEU A 36 8.21 19.38 7.08
C LEU A 36 9.04 20.66 6.93
N ARG A 37 8.52 21.82 7.36
CA ARG A 37 9.28 23.08 7.39
C ARG A 37 10.53 22.97 8.25
N LEU A 38 10.41 22.40 9.44
CA LEU A 38 11.56 22.23 10.33
C LEU A 38 12.64 21.32 9.72
N VAL A 39 12.24 20.22 9.08
CA VAL A 39 13.16 19.30 8.40
C VAL A 39 13.81 19.97 7.18
N GLU A 40 13.10 20.83 6.47
CA GLU A 40 13.66 21.59 5.35
C GLU A 40 14.69 22.62 5.81
N GLU A 41 14.44 23.30 6.93
CA GLU A 41 15.32 24.34 7.48
C GLU A 41 16.56 23.77 8.18
N GLN A 42 16.41 22.66 8.93
CA GLN A 42 17.42 22.19 9.89
C GLN A 42 17.76 20.71 9.72
N GLY A 43 17.01 19.98 8.90
CA GLY A 43 17.15 18.54 8.76
C GLY A 43 18.40 18.14 7.96
N PRO A 44 19.00 16.99 8.27
CA PRO A 44 20.06 16.39 7.45
C PRO A 44 19.63 16.09 6.01
N ALA A 45 20.58 15.75 5.14
CA ALA A 45 20.32 15.55 3.71
C ALA A 45 19.52 14.27 3.41
N THR A 46 19.77 13.17 4.12
CA THR A 46 19.19 11.86 3.78
C THR A 46 18.03 11.47 4.67
N ALA A 47 17.13 10.62 4.17
CA ALA A 47 15.99 10.09 4.93
C ALA A 47 16.43 9.40 6.23
N LYS A 48 17.54 8.65 6.18
CA LYS A 48 18.10 7.92 7.32
C LYS A 48 18.58 8.88 8.41
N GLU A 49 19.32 9.92 8.02
CA GLU A 49 19.82 10.92 8.94
C GLU A 49 18.69 11.77 9.51
N ARG A 50 17.72 12.19 8.68
CA ARG A 50 16.49 12.89 9.12
C ARG A 50 15.74 12.06 10.15
N THR A 51 15.56 10.77 9.91
CA THR A 51 14.90 9.86 10.86
C THR A 51 15.66 9.79 12.18
N ALA A 52 16.99 9.64 12.14
CA ALA A 52 17.82 9.58 13.34
C ALA A 52 17.77 10.89 14.14
N TRP A 53 17.88 12.02 13.44
CA TRP A 53 17.82 13.37 14.00
C TRP A 53 16.45 13.69 14.62
N LEU A 54 15.34 13.37 13.94
CA LEU A 54 13.98 13.49 14.48
C LEU A 54 13.78 12.65 15.75
N LYS A 55 14.45 11.50 15.85
CA LYS A 55 14.42 10.67 17.07
C LYS A 55 15.26 11.26 18.19
N SER A 56 16.50 11.69 17.91
CA SER A 56 17.43 12.17 18.95
C SER A 56 17.08 13.56 19.45
N GLU A 57 16.87 14.52 18.54
CA GLU A 57 16.70 15.94 18.88
C GLU A 57 15.26 16.30 19.20
N HIS A 58 14.31 15.50 18.71
CA HIS A 58 12.88 15.81 18.81
C HIS A 58 12.05 14.71 19.50
N GLY A 59 12.70 13.64 19.96
CA GLY A 59 12.05 12.59 20.75
C GLY A 59 10.94 11.82 20.02
N LEU A 60 10.91 11.88 18.67
CA LEU A 60 9.87 11.22 17.89
C LEU A 60 10.04 9.70 17.92
N GLY A 61 8.91 8.99 17.95
CA GLY A 61 8.90 7.53 17.75
C GLY A 61 9.32 7.15 16.33
N THR A 62 9.81 5.91 16.14
CA THR A 62 10.38 5.42 14.88
C THR A 62 9.47 5.69 13.67
N ASN A 63 8.18 5.33 13.74
CA ASN A 63 7.27 5.46 12.61
C ASN A 63 7.04 6.93 12.21
N SER A 64 6.76 7.80 13.19
CA SER A 64 6.55 9.23 12.90
C SER A 64 7.82 9.88 12.34
N ALA A 65 8.98 9.57 12.91
CA ALA A 65 10.26 10.10 12.41
C ALA A 65 10.53 9.66 10.96
N GLN A 66 10.31 8.38 10.65
CA GLN A 66 10.49 7.85 9.31
C GLN A 66 9.51 8.46 8.31
N TRP A 67 8.21 8.51 8.63
CA TRP A 67 7.20 9.05 7.71
C TRP A 67 7.37 10.54 7.46
N ILE A 68 7.75 11.34 8.47
CA ILE A 68 8.10 12.75 8.28
C ILE A 68 9.32 12.85 7.34
N ALA A 69 10.37 12.05 7.56
CA ALA A 69 11.57 12.05 6.72
C ALA A 69 11.27 11.67 5.26
N GLU A 70 10.49 10.61 5.03
CA GLU A 70 10.09 10.17 3.68
C GLU A 70 9.18 11.20 3.01
N THR A 71 8.22 11.78 3.74
CA THR A 71 7.34 12.83 3.21
C THR A 71 8.15 14.05 2.80
N SER A 72 9.12 14.47 3.61
CA SER A 72 10.00 15.62 3.33
C SER A 72 10.93 15.42 2.13
N LEU A 73 11.03 14.21 1.59
CA LEU A 73 11.79 13.88 0.39
C LEU A 73 10.89 13.46 -0.78
N GLY A 74 9.57 13.46 -0.58
CA GLY A 74 8.59 12.99 -1.57
C GLY A 74 8.68 11.49 -1.86
N THR A 75 9.28 10.70 -0.96
CA THR A 75 9.46 9.25 -1.13
C THR A 75 8.46 8.41 -0.36
N MET A 76 7.56 9.03 0.42
CA MET A 76 6.51 8.31 1.13
C MET A 76 5.51 7.74 0.11
N GLU A 77 5.37 6.42 0.05
CA GLU A 77 4.50 5.75 -0.93
C GLU A 77 3.00 6.02 -0.67
N GLU A 78 2.62 6.16 0.61
CA GLU A 78 1.23 6.31 1.04
C GLU A 78 1.01 7.69 1.64
N THR A 79 0.34 8.60 0.91
CA THR A 79 0.21 10.02 1.31
C THR A 79 -1.04 10.33 2.13
N GLY A 80 -1.90 9.33 2.41
CA GLY A 80 -3.19 9.55 3.06
C GLY A 80 -4.26 10.21 2.16
N ASP A 81 -3.92 10.46 0.90
CA ASP A 81 -4.83 10.95 -0.14
C ASP A 81 -5.43 9.77 -0.91
N ALA A 82 -6.75 9.61 -0.76
CA ALA A 82 -7.53 8.55 -1.40
C ALA A 82 -7.58 8.70 -2.93
N ASP A 83 -7.71 9.93 -3.44
CA ASP A 83 -7.83 10.18 -4.87
C ASP A 83 -6.46 9.99 -5.54
N HIS A 84 -5.39 10.41 -4.87
CA HIS A 84 -4.02 10.10 -5.29
C HIS A 84 -3.77 8.60 -5.35
N TYR A 85 -4.13 7.87 -4.29
CA TYR A 85 -4.00 6.41 -4.26
C TYR A 85 -4.76 5.76 -5.42
N LEU A 86 -6.02 6.14 -5.68
CA LEU A 86 -6.83 5.55 -6.74
C LEU A 86 -6.26 5.79 -8.14
N ARG A 87 -5.67 6.97 -8.41
CA ARG A 87 -4.95 7.23 -9.66
C ARG A 87 -3.75 6.28 -9.80
N ARG A 88 -2.93 6.17 -8.74
CA ARG A 88 -1.76 5.29 -8.70
C ARG A 88 -2.12 3.80 -8.80
N ALA A 89 -3.26 3.39 -8.27
CA ALA A 89 -3.73 2.00 -8.31
C ALA A 89 -3.87 1.49 -9.76
N VAL A 90 -4.37 2.34 -10.68
CA VAL A 90 -4.45 2.00 -12.11
C VAL A 90 -3.05 1.86 -12.70
N GLU A 91 -2.17 2.82 -12.43
CA GLU A 91 -0.79 2.83 -12.92
C GLU A 91 0.01 1.62 -12.42
N TYR A 92 -0.21 1.19 -11.18
CA TYR A 92 0.39 -0.02 -10.62
C TYR A 92 -0.02 -1.26 -11.40
N VAL A 93 -1.30 -1.41 -11.72
CA VAL A 93 -1.79 -2.59 -12.46
C VAL A 93 -1.29 -2.58 -13.89
N ASP A 94 -1.33 -1.42 -14.55
CA ASP A 94 -0.83 -1.30 -15.92
C ASP A 94 0.68 -1.59 -15.96
N ALA A 95 1.46 -1.10 -15.00
CA ALA A 95 2.88 -1.42 -14.88
C ALA A 95 3.13 -2.91 -14.58
N MET A 96 2.36 -3.53 -13.68
CA MET A 96 2.46 -4.95 -13.33
C MET A 96 2.24 -5.87 -14.54
N LEU A 97 1.38 -5.45 -15.47
CA LEU A 97 0.97 -6.22 -16.63
C LEU A 97 1.58 -5.70 -17.94
N ALA A 98 2.51 -4.74 -17.89
CA ALA A 98 3.17 -4.24 -19.08
C ALA A 98 4.16 -5.25 -19.69
N GLY A 99 4.59 -4.97 -20.93
CA GLY A 99 5.66 -5.69 -21.61
C GLY A 99 5.41 -7.20 -21.72
N ARG A 100 6.35 -8.02 -21.24
CA ARG A 100 6.27 -9.50 -21.32
C ARG A 100 5.07 -10.10 -20.58
N LYS A 101 4.41 -9.33 -19.71
CA LYS A 101 3.23 -9.77 -18.94
C LYS A 101 1.91 -9.32 -19.57
N ALA A 102 1.92 -8.59 -20.68
CA ALA A 102 0.70 -8.06 -21.32
C ALA A 102 -0.32 -9.15 -21.66
N ALA A 103 0.15 -10.33 -22.08
CA ALA A 103 -0.70 -11.48 -22.37
C ALA A 103 -1.45 -12.02 -21.12
N LEU A 104 -1.03 -11.66 -19.91
CA LEU A 104 -1.68 -12.06 -18.66
C LEU A 104 -2.89 -11.17 -18.30
N ARG A 105 -3.09 -10.03 -18.97
CA ARG A 105 -4.16 -9.08 -18.66
C ARG A 105 -5.56 -9.73 -18.63
N PRO A 106 -5.97 -10.55 -19.62
CA PRO A 106 -7.28 -11.21 -19.58
C PRO A 106 -7.44 -12.17 -18.38
N LEU A 107 -6.36 -12.87 -18.00
CA LEU A 107 -6.38 -13.76 -16.84
C LEU A 107 -6.48 -12.95 -15.54
N TYR A 108 -5.73 -11.86 -15.43
CA TYR A 108 -5.83 -10.94 -14.31
C TYR A 108 -7.25 -10.39 -14.16
N ASP A 109 -7.85 -9.89 -15.25
CA ASP A 109 -9.20 -9.31 -15.23
C ASP A 109 -10.25 -10.35 -14.80
N ALA A 110 -10.10 -11.61 -15.24
CA ALA A 110 -10.97 -12.71 -14.83
C ALA A 110 -10.84 -13.05 -13.34
N LEU A 111 -9.60 -13.10 -12.83
CA LEU A 111 -9.33 -13.34 -11.40
C LEU A 111 -9.83 -12.20 -10.52
N LEU A 112 -9.65 -10.96 -10.97
CA LEU A 112 -10.15 -9.77 -10.28
C LEU A 112 -11.67 -9.80 -10.19
N LYS A 113 -12.34 -10.07 -11.31
CA LYS A 113 -13.80 -10.21 -11.35
C LYS A 113 -14.29 -11.32 -10.42
N LEU A 114 -13.63 -12.48 -10.44
CA LEU A 114 -13.95 -13.60 -9.56
C LEU A 114 -13.82 -13.21 -8.09
N GLY A 115 -12.71 -12.57 -7.73
CA GLY A 115 -12.44 -12.10 -6.38
C GLY A 115 -13.50 -11.13 -5.88
N LEU A 116 -13.80 -10.08 -6.65
CA LEU A 116 -14.84 -9.09 -6.33
C LEU A 116 -16.24 -9.70 -6.23
N ALA A 117 -16.54 -10.74 -7.00
CA ALA A 117 -17.84 -11.42 -6.97
C ALA A 117 -18.08 -12.24 -5.69
N THR A 118 -17.07 -12.45 -4.84
CA THR A 118 -17.21 -13.24 -3.60
C THR A 118 -17.99 -12.53 -2.49
N GLY A 119 -18.24 -11.21 -2.61
CA GLY A 119 -19.08 -10.47 -1.67
C GLY A 119 -19.17 -8.98 -1.99
N PRO A 120 -20.24 -8.29 -1.58
CA PRO A 120 -20.44 -6.87 -1.86
C PRO A 120 -19.47 -5.95 -1.10
N ASP A 121 -18.85 -6.44 -0.03
CA ASP A 121 -17.87 -5.75 0.80
C ASP A 121 -16.41 -6.01 0.38
N VAL A 122 -16.20 -6.76 -0.70
CA VAL A 122 -14.87 -7.10 -1.20
C VAL A 122 -14.24 -5.90 -1.90
N LYS A 123 -12.99 -5.63 -1.58
CA LYS A 123 -12.20 -4.52 -2.11
C LYS A 123 -10.95 -5.04 -2.78
N ALA A 124 -10.65 -4.55 -3.97
CA ALA A 124 -9.35 -4.74 -4.62
C ALA A 124 -8.50 -3.49 -4.42
N CYS A 125 -7.35 -3.63 -3.77
CA CYS A 125 -6.50 -2.50 -3.36
C CYS A 125 -5.10 -2.67 -3.94
N PRO A 126 -4.85 -2.33 -5.23
CA PRO A 126 -3.56 -2.54 -5.87
C PRO A 126 -2.36 -1.94 -5.11
N CYS A 127 -1.28 -2.70 -5.08
CA CYS A 127 0.07 -2.26 -4.72
C CYS A 127 0.97 -2.38 -5.96
N SER A 128 2.21 -1.91 -5.87
CA SER A 128 3.16 -1.91 -7.01
C SER A 128 3.48 -3.29 -7.60
N THR A 129 3.30 -4.38 -6.84
CA THR A 129 3.68 -5.74 -7.25
C THR A 129 2.60 -6.80 -7.08
N ILE A 130 1.52 -6.47 -6.35
CA ILE A 130 0.42 -7.37 -6.04
C ILE A 130 -0.91 -6.61 -6.02
N VAL A 131 -2.01 -7.33 -6.22
CA VAL A 131 -3.37 -6.81 -5.99
C VAL A 131 -4.03 -7.63 -4.89
N PRO A 132 -3.93 -7.19 -3.62
CA PRO A 132 -4.67 -7.74 -2.51
C PRO A 132 -6.18 -7.58 -2.68
N LEU A 133 -6.91 -8.60 -2.22
CA LEU A 133 -8.35 -8.62 -2.08
C LEU A 133 -8.69 -8.65 -0.59
N TYR A 134 -9.44 -7.63 -0.17
CA TYR A 134 -9.83 -7.39 1.22
C TYR A 134 -11.32 -7.64 1.43
N ARG A 135 -11.65 -8.10 2.64
CA ARG A 135 -12.92 -7.79 3.31
C ARG A 135 -12.58 -6.96 4.56
N ASN A 136 -12.67 -7.58 5.75
CA ASN A 136 -12.09 -7.03 6.99
C ASN A 136 -10.56 -7.16 7.00
N HIS A 137 -10.04 -8.25 6.44
CA HIS A 137 -8.62 -8.52 6.27
C HIS A 137 -8.36 -8.98 4.83
N VAL A 138 -7.09 -9.01 4.42
CA VAL A 138 -6.70 -9.67 3.17
C VAL A 138 -7.14 -11.13 3.23
N PHE A 139 -7.90 -11.59 2.24
CA PHE A 139 -8.28 -13.00 2.11
C PHE A 139 -7.65 -13.68 0.89
N ALA A 140 -7.27 -12.89 -0.11
CA ALA A 140 -6.56 -13.36 -1.29
C ALA A 140 -5.69 -12.27 -1.88
N GLN A 141 -4.76 -12.63 -2.76
CA GLN A 141 -3.96 -11.68 -3.52
C GLN A 141 -3.66 -12.20 -4.93
N ILE A 142 -3.69 -11.30 -5.91
CA ILE A 142 -3.35 -11.60 -7.31
C ILE A 142 -1.95 -11.07 -7.56
N LYS A 143 -1.01 -11.94 -7.93
CA LYS A 143 0.40 -11.58 -8.16
C LYS A 143 0.86 -12.05 -9.55
N PRO A 144 1.07 -11.14 -10.52
CA PRO A 144 1.71 -11.46 -11.79
C PRO A 144 3.20 -11.81 -11.63
N THR A 145 3.49 -13.03 -11.17
CA THR A 145 4.82 -13.47 -10.73
C THR A 145 5.81 -13.62 -11.89
N THR A 146 5.40 -14.19 -13.03
CA THR A 146 6.27 -14.39 -14.21
C THR A 146 5.63 -13.81 -15.47
N ALA A 147 6.29 -13.94 -16.63
CA ALA A 147 5.71 -13.54 -17.91
C ALA A 147 4.50 -14.40 -18.33
N THR A 148 4.36 -15.60 -17.75
CA THR A 148 3.39 -16.61 -18.17
C THR A 148 2.49 -17.11 -17.04
N ARG A 149 2.66 -16.59 -15.82
CA ARG A 149 1.96 -17.08 -14.63
C ARG A 149 1.52 -15.94 -13.71
N ILE A 150 0.28 -16.04 -13.25
CA ILE A 150 -0.25 -15.30 -12.10
C ILE A 150 -0.39 -16.28 -10.94
N ASP A 151 0.12 -15.89 -9.78
CA ASP A 151 -0.11 -16.59 -8.53
C ASP A 151 -1.34 -15.98 -7.85
N LEU A 152 -2.33 -16.82 -7.53
CA LEU A 152 -3.47 -16.46 -6.69
C LEU A 152 -3.23 -17.01 -5.29
N GLY A 153 -2.78 -16.14 -4.39
CA GLY A 153 -2.53 -16.50 -2.99
C GLY A 153 -3.80 -16.38 -2.15
N PHE A 154 -3.92 -17.19 -1.10
CA PHE A 154 -5.08 -17.21 -0.20
C PHE A 154 -4.67 -17.15 1.27
N ALA A 155 -5.46 -16.44 2.08
CA ALA A 155 -5.33 -16.33 3.52
C ALA A 155 -6.13 -17.42 4.23
N LEU A 156 -5.65 -18.67 4.21
CA LEU A 156 -6.42 -19.81 4.73
C LEU A 156 -6.13 -20.16 6.20
N LYS A 157 -5.36 -19.33 6.91
CA LYS A 157 -4.96 -19.54 8.31
C LYS A 157 -4.37 -20.94 8.50
N ASP A 158 -4.90 -21.74 9.43
CA ASP A 158 -4.41 -23.07 9.79
C ASP A 158 -4.83 -24.17 8.80
N THR A 159 -5.41 -23.82 7.65
CA THR A 159 -5.80 -24.80 6.62
C THR A 159 -4.55 -25.33 5.91
N PRO A 160 -4.25 -26.63 5.97
CA PRO A 160 -3.08 -27.18 5.30
C PRO A 160 -3.18 -27.04 3.78
N ALA A 161 -2.07 -26.64 3.15
CA ALA A 161 -1.97 -26.65 1.69
C ALA A 161 -2.02 -28.10 1.18
N THR A 162 -3.04 -28.42 0.38
CA THR A 162 -3.21 -29.74 -0.24
C THR A 162 -3.52 -29.61 -1.73
N GLY A 163 -3.18 -30.64 -2.51
CA GLY A 163 -3.46 -30.69 -3.94
C GLY A 163 -2.78 -29.59 -4.74
N ARG A 164 -3.56 -28.61 -5.23
CA ARG A 164 -3.08 -27.49 -6.05
C ARG A 164 -2.58 -26.30 -5.23
N LEU A 165 -2.72 -26.34 -3.91
CA LEU A 165 -2.20 -25.31 -3.02
C LEU A 165 -0.75 -25.61 -2.67
N ILE A 166 0.09 -24.59 -2.75
CA ILE A 166 1.48 -24.63 -2.34
C ILE A 166 1.60 -23.74 -1.11
N ASP A 167 2.20 -24.26 -0.05
CA ASP A 167 2.52 -23.45 1.12
C ASP A 167 3.61 -22.43 0.77
N THR A 168 3.31 -21.15 0.98
CA THR A 168 4.23 -20.04 0.73
C THR A 168 4.92 -19.52 1.99
N GLY A 169 4.79 -20.21 3.13
CA GLY A 169 5.47 -19.85 4.38
C GLY A 169 4.74 -18.81 5.25
N GLY A 170 3.44 -18.61 5.01
CA GLY A 170 2.59 -17.75 5.84
C GLY A 170 2.74 -16.23 5.61
N PHE A 171 1.81 -15.49 6.24
CA PHE A 171 1.80 -14.03 6.27
C PHE A 171 3.09 -13.51 6.93
N GLY A 172 3.79 -12.57 6.29
CA GLY A 172 4.62 -11.63 7.05
C GLY A 172 3.68 -10.91 8.02
N GLY A 173 3.76 -11.26 9.30
CA GLY A 173 2.96 -10.68 10.37
C GLY A 173 3.23 -9.21 10.58
#